data_AF-A0A9C7CUG1-F1
#
_entry.id   AF-A0A9C7CUG1-F1
#
_cell.length_a   1.000
_cell.length_b   1.000
_cell.length_c   1.000
_cell.angle_alpha   90.00
_cell.angle_beta   90.00
_cell.angle_gamma   90.00
#
_symmetry.space_group_name_H-M   'P 1'
#
loop_
_entity.id
_entity.type
_entity.pdbx_description
1 polymer ?
#
loop_
_entity_poly.entity_id
_entity_poly.type
_entity_poly.pdbx_seq_one_letter_code
_entity_poly.pdbx_strand_id
1 'polypeptide(L)'
;MPCNYGWIGIAAWWCQLDSNVLAAWVQAIGSVGAIVAAVGIYYRQKVNEENERLANNRKVVMSAAANLESALSYQSVVLDFAPAGDGVIGHPITDLKDAVSFLQLQPRTKEAIREAVEKAHYFSMELCEQMAKLSVQAAAYDRLIEQNARIGNNRTPDEFFKGVTATRLALSAVLDETRKMLQAYLPK
;
A
#
# COMPACT_ATOMS: atom_id res chain seq x y z
N MET A 1 28.85 9.06 -68.45
CA MET A 1 28.90 9.61 -67.08
C MET A 1 29.52 8.57 -66.17
N PRO A 2 30.42 8.97 -65.26
CA PRO A 2 31.47 8.11 -64.73
C PRO A 2 31.02 7.25 -63.55
N CYS A 3 31.75 6.14 -63.42
CA CYS A 3 31.76 5.17 -62.33
C CYS A 3 32.18 5.83 -61.01
N ASN A 4 31.64 5.35 -59.89
CA ASN A 4 32.26 5.52 -58.58
C ASN A 4 32.30 4.17 -57.84
N TYR A 5 33.34 3.39 -58.18
CA TYR A 5 33.82 2.24 -57.43
C TYR A 5 34.53 2.75 -56.17
N GLY A 6 33.79 2.94 -55.08
CA GLY A 6 34.34 3.47 -53.82
C GLY A 6 34.47 2.46 -52.67
N TRP A 7 33.81 1.30 -52.73
CA TRP A 7 33.65 0.43 -51.55
C TRP A 7 34.11 -1.02 -51.70
N ILE A 8 34.61 -1.40 -52.88
CA ILE A 8 35.10 -2.77 -53.13
C ILE A 8 36.61 -2.89 -52.84
N GLY A 9 37.33 -1.76 -52.72
CA GLY A 9 38.79 -1.75 -52.49
C GLY A 9 39.25 -2.06 -51.06
N ILE A 10 38.40 -1.90 -50.03
CA ILE A 10 38.78 -2.19 -48.63
C ILE A 10 38.53 -3.67 -48.29
N ALA A 11 37.58 -4.33 -48.95
CA ALA A 11 37.32 -5.76 -48.77
C ALA A 11 38.45 -6.64 -49.34
N ALA A 12 39.19 -6.15 -50.34
CA ALA A 12 40.28 -6.91 -50.97
C ALA A 12 41.60 -6.90 -50.18
N TRP A 13 41.76 -6.05 -49.15
CA TRP A 13 42.97 -6.02 -48.32
C TRP A 13 42.92 -7.01 -47.14
N TRP A 14 41.75 -7.56 -46.81
CA TRP A 14 41.57 -8.52 -45.72
C TRP A 14 41.81 -9.99 -46.11
N CYS A 15 41.91 -10.30 -47.41
CA CYS A 15 41.99 -11.68 -47.89
C CYS A 15 43.42 -12.25 -48.02
N GLN A 16 44.44 -11.60 -47.43
CA GLN A 16 45.84 -12.04 -47.51
C GLN A 16 46.55 -12.19 -46.16
N LEU A 17 45.81 -12.43 -45.07
CA LEU A 17 46.37 -12.88 -43.80
C LEU A 17 46.06 -14.36 -43.58
N ASP A 18 47.07 -15.13 -43.16
CA ASP A 18 47.04 -16.57 -42.99
C ASP A 18 45.73 -17.11 -42.40
N SER A 19 45.14 -18.06 -43.12
CA SER A 19 43.81 -18.66 -42.85
C SER A 19 43.63 -19.21 -41.42
N ASN A 20 44.72 -19.58 -40.74
CA ASN A 20 44.68 -20.08 -39.37
C ASN A 20 44.65 -18.99 -38.31
N VAL A 21 45.21 -17.81 -38.57
CA VAL A 21 45.22 -16.67 -37.60
C VAL A 21 43.91 -15.90 -37.65
N LEU A 22 43.31 -15.78 -38.85
CA LEU A 22 41.99 -15.17 -39.05
C LEU A 22 40.86 -16.00 -38.44
N ALA A 23 40.91 -17.34 -38.55
CA ALA A 23 39.95 -18.22 -37.90
C ALA A 23 39.99 -18.12 -36.37
N ALA A 24 41.21 -18.05 -35.79
CA ALA A 24 41.40 -17.85 -34.35
C ALA A 24 40.93 -16.48 -33.87
N TRP A 25 41.13 -15.41 -34.66
CA TRP A 25 40.64 -14.06 -34.35
C TRP A 25 39.11 -13.94 -34.45
N VAL A 26 38.49 -14.55 -35.47
CA VAL A 26 37.02 -14.57 -35.62
C VAL A 26 36.37 -15.38 -34.51
N GLN A 27 36.96 -16.50 -34.10
CA GLN A 27 36.51 -17.24 -32.91
C GLN A 27 36.73 -16.46 -31.61
N ALA A 28 37.83 -15.71 -31.46
CA ALA A 28 38.08 -14.84 -30.30
C ALA A 28 37.08 -13.67 -30.21
N ILE A 29 36.78 -13.00 -31.33
CA ILE A 29 35.75 -11.95 -31.37
C ILE A 29 34.37 -12.55 -31.09
N GLY A 30 34.05 -13.71 -31.68
CA GLY A 30 32.78 -14.40 -31.46
C GLY A 30 32.60 -14.84 -30.00
N SER A 31 33.66 -15.32 -29.36
CA SER A 31 33.64 -15.71 -27.94
C SER A 31 33.61 -14.51 -27.00
N VAL A 32 34.31 -13.42 -27.28
CA VAL A 32 34.18 -12.15 -26.54
C VAL A 32 32.78 -11.55 -26.70
N GLY A 33 32.21 -11.58 -27.90
CA GLY A 33 30.84 -11.14 -28.16
C GLY A 33 29.79 -11.98 -27.42
N ALA A 34 29.98 -13.31 -27.37
CA ALA A 34 29.13 -14.22 -26.61
C ALA A 34 29.24 -14.00 -25.09
N ILE A 35 30.44 -13.73 -24.57
CA ILE A 35 30.67 -13.40 -23.16
C ILE A 35 30.03 -12.05 -22.82
N VAL A 36 30.19 -11.02 -23.65
CA VAL A 36 29.56 -9.71 -23.45
C VAL A 36 28.03 -9.82 -23.51
N ALA A 37 27.49 -10.61 -24.44
CA ALA A 37 26.05 -10.88 -24.50
C ALA A 37 25.55 -11.67 -23.26
N ALA A 38 26.29 -12.67 -22.81
CA ALA A 38 25.93 -13.45 -21.62
C ALA A 38 25.99 -12.61 -20.33
N VAL A 39 27.03 -11.78 -20.18
CA VAL A 39 27.15 -10.82 -19.07
C VAL A 39 26.03 -9.77 -19.15
N GLY A 40 25.70 -9.27 -20.35
CA GLY A 40 24.60 -8.34 -20.57
C GLY A 40 23.23 -8.94 -20.25
N ILE A 41 22.97 -10.19 -20.64
CA ILE A 41 21.73 -10.93 -20.32
C ILE A 41 21.64 -11.20 -18.82
N TYR A 42 22.73 -11.62 -18.18
CA TYR A 42 22.78 -11.83 -16.73
C TYR A 42 22.54 -10.53 -15.95
N TYR A 43 23.17 -9.42 -16.35
CA TYR A 43 22.93 -8.11 -15.73
C TYR A 43 21.48 -7.65 -15.93
N ARG A 44 20.91 -7.89 -17.11
CA ARG A 44 19.51 -7.55 -17.43
C ARG A 44 18.51 -8.42 -16.66
N GLN A 45 18.78 -9.71 -16.49
CA GLN A 45 17.99 -10.60 -15.64
C GLN A 45 18.03 -10.16 -14.19
N LYS A 46 19.21 -9.85 -13.65
CA LYS A 46 19.36 -9.41 -12.27
C LYS A 46 18.65 -8.07 -12.00
N VAL A 47 18.74 -7.12 -12.94
CA VAL A 47 18.00 -5.86 -12.88
C VAL A 47 16.49 -6.09 -12.98
N ASN A 48 16.03 -7.03 -13.82
CA ASN A 48 14.62 -7.37 -13.92
C ASN A 48 14.07 -8.03 -12.65
N GLU A 49 14.82 -8.95 -12.02
CA GLU A 49 14.43 -9.59 -10.76
C GLU A 49 14.33 -8.58 -9.62
N GLU A 50 15.27 -7.64 -9.55
CA GLU A 50 15.26 -6.57 -8.55
C GLU A 50 14.09 -5.59 -8.78
N ASN A 51 13.80 -5.28 -10.05
CA ASN A 51 12.62 -4.50 -10.43
C ASN A 51 11.30 -5.22 -10.14
N GLU A 52 11.21 -6.53 -10.37
CA GLU A 52 10.02 -7.33 -10.04
C GLU A 52 9.79 -7.40 -8.54
N ARG A 53 10.85 -7.55 -7.74
CA ARG A 53 10.77 -7.50 -6.27
C ARG A 53 10.29 -6.14 -5.77
N LEU A 54 10.80 -5.04 -6.33
CA LEU A 54 10.33 -3.69 -6.01
C LEU A 54 8.88 -3.47 -6.44
N ALA A 55 8.48 -3.97 -7.61
CA ALA A 55 7.12 -3.89 -8.11
C ALA A 55 6.13 -4.68 -7.23
N ASN A 56 6.52 -5.87 -6.77
CA ASN A 56 5.71 -6.69 -5.88
C ASN A 56 5.53 -6.03 -4.51
N ASN A 57 6.62 -5.48 -3.93
CA ASN A 57 6.52 -4.71 -2.69
C ASN A 57 5.57 -3.52 -2.85
N ARG A 58 5.65 -2.78 -3.96
CA ARG A 58 4.74 -1.66 -4.24
C ARG A 58 3.28 -2.11 -4.35
N LYS A 59 2.99 -3.25 -5.00
CA LYS A 59 1.62 -3.80 -5.08
C LYS A 59 1.07 -4.16 -3.69
N VAL A 60 1.90 -4.76 -2.84
CA VAL A 60 1.51 -5.15 -1.47
C VAL A 60 1.13 -3.93 -0.63
N VAL A 61 1.85 -2.82 -0.80
CA VAL A 61 1.60 -1.53 -0.14
C VAL A 61 0.32 -0.88 -0.65
N MET A 62 0.15 -0.79 -1.97
CA MET A 62 -1.06 -0.23 -2.59
C MET A 62 -2.31 -1.03 -2.19
N SER A 63 -2.22 -2.36 -2.14
CA SER A 63 -3.33 -3.21 -1.71
C SER A 63 -3.71 -2.98 -0.25
N ALA A 64 -2.74 -2.83 0.66
CA ALA A 64 -3.03 -2.57 2.06
C ALA A 64 -3.58 -1.17 2.28
N ALA A 65 -3.04 -0.17 1.59
CA ALA A 65 -3.58 1.18 1.62
C ALA A 65 -5.03 1.20 1.12
N ALA A 66 -5.35 0.47 0.04
CA ALA A 66 -6.70 0.39 -0.51
C ALA A 66 -7.68 -0.33 0.42
N ASN A 67 -7.25 -1.44 1.02
CA ASN A 67 -8.03 -2.16 2.02
C ASN A 67 -8.32 -1.28 3.24
N LEU A 68 -7.30 -0.57 3.74
CA LEU A 68 -7.43 0.37 4.84
C LEU A 68 -8.39 1.49 4.47
N GLU A 69 -8.18 2.17 3.35
CA GLU A 69 -9.04 3.27 2.90
C GLU A 69 -10.51 2.87 2.80
N SER A 70 -10.78 1.71 2.20
CA SER A 70 -12.14 1.19 2.08
C SER A 70 -12.75 0.96 3.47
N ALA A 71 -12.00 0.33 4.38
CA ALA A 71 -12.50 0.04 5.72
C ALA A 71 -12.69 1.30 6.57
N LEU A 72 -11.75 2.26 6.53
CA LEU A 72 -11.87 3.54 7.22
C LEU A 72 -13.03 4.38 6.66
N SER A 73 -13.32 4.27 5.37
CA SER A 73 -14.50 4.91 4.74
C SER A 73 -15.80 4.38 5.31
N TYR A 74 -15.96 3.04 5.40
CA TYR A 74 -17.12 2.45 6.08
C TYR A 74 -17.22 2.89 7.54
N GLN A 75 -16.11 2.90 8.27
CA GLN A 75 -16.12 3.27 9.68
C GLN A 75 -16.50 4.74 9.90
N SER A 76 -15.94 5.67 9.13
CA SER A 76 -16.29 7.10 9.23
C SER A 76 -17.76 7.32 8.92
N VAL A 77 -18.31 6.69 7.87
CA VAL A 77 -19.75 6.76 7.61
C VAL A 77 -20.54 6.30 8.84
N VAL A 78 -20.20 5.15 9.45
CA VAL A 78 -20.90 4.68 10.66
C VAL A 78 -20.74 5.65 11.83
N LEU A 79 -19.52 6.16 12.07
CA LEU A 79 -19.24 7.07 13.17
C LEU A 79 -19.90 8.44 12.98
N ASP A 80 -20.00 8.94 11.76
CA ASP A 80 -20.57 10.25 11.43
C ASP A 80 -22.10 10.22 11.38
N PHE A 81 -22.70 9.07 11.03
CA PHE A 81 -24.16 8.86 11.10
C PHE A 81 -24.68 8.67 12.54
N ALA A 82 -23.81 8.41 13.52
CA ALA A 82 -24.20 8.48 14.93
C ALA A 82 -24.57 9.95 15.26
N PRO A 83 -25.75 10.25 15.83
CA PRO A 83 -26.20 11.62 16.04
C PRO A 83 -25.14 12.46 16.74
N ALA A 84 -24.80 13.61 16.17
CA ALA A 84 -23.97 14.58 16.83
C ALA A 84 -24.73 15.16 18.04
N GLY A 85 -24.30 14.79 19.25
CA GLY A 85 -24.46 15.64 20.43
C GLY A 85 -25.74 15.52 21.26
N ASP A 86 -26.92 15.25 20.68
CA ASP A 86 -28.15 15.38 21.47
C ASP A 86 -28.60 14.08 22.16
N GLY A 87 -28.04 12.94 21.74
CA GLY A 87 -28.41 11.61 22.23
C GLY A 87 -29.89 11.35 21.97
N VAL A 88 -30.37 11.55 20.76
CA VAL A 88 -31.63 10.99 20.29
C VAL A 88 -31.31 10.32 18.96
N ILE A 89 -31.33 9.00 18.95
CA ILE A 89 -31.03 8.23 17.75
C ILE A 89 -32.22 8.38 16.79
N GLY A 90 -31.98 8.92 15.58
CA GLY A 90 -33.00 9.00 14.52
C GLY A 90 -33.35 7.63 13.89
N HIS A 91 -32.62 6.58 14.27
CA HIS A 91 -32.92 5.18 13.98
C HIS A 91 -33.53 4.51 15.21
N PRO A 92 -34.44 3.52 15.04
CA PRO A 92 -35.05 2.80 16.15
C PRO A 92 -34.06 1.80 16.76
N ILE A 93 -32.98 2.29 17.35
CA ILE A 93 -32.12 1.49 18.23
C ILE A 93 -32.81 1.48 19.59
N THR A 94 -33.63 0.46 19.81
CA THR A 94 -34.47 0.35 21.03
C THR A 94 -33.75 -0.30 22.20
N ASP A 95 -32.63 -0.97 21.96
CA ASP A 95 -31.88 -1.66 23.01
C ASP A 95 -30.39 -1.22 23.07
N LEU A 96 -29.78 -1.44 24.24
CA LEU A 96 -28.37 -1.11 24.47
C LEU A 96 -27.43 -2.00 23.65
N LYS A 97 -27.84 -3.24 23.35
CA LYS A 97 -27.01 -4.21 22.64
C LYS A 97 -26.77 -3.77 21.20
N ASP A 98 -27.82 -3.29 20.52
CA ASP A 98 -27.76 -2.77 19.17
C ASP A 98 -27.00 -1.44 19.15
N ALA A 99 -27.13 -0.59 20.17
CA ALA A 99 -26.32 0.62 20.33
C ALA A 99 -24.83 0.32 20.44
N VAL A 100 -24.47 -0.68 21.26
CA VAL A 100 -23.08 -1.15 21.40
C VAL A 100 -22.58 -1.72 20.07
N SER A 101 -23.36 -2.61 19.44
CA SER A 101 -22.99 -3.20 18.15
C SER A 101 -22.83 -2.15 17.05
N PHE A 102 -23.62 -1.07 17.09
CA PHE A 102 -23.55 0.02 16.12
C PHE A 102 -22.27 0.85 16.27
N LEU A 103 -21.82 1.12 17.50
CA LEU A 103 -20.62 1.91 17.75
C LEU A 103 -19.32 1.11 17.67
N GLN A 104 -19.37 -0.21 17.82
CA GLN A 104 -18.17 -1.04 17.73
C GLN A 104 -17.48 -0.88 16.37
N LEU A 105 -16.14 -0.84 16.41
CA LEU A 105 -15.35 -0.90 15.18
C LEU A 105 -15.62 -2.22 14.48
N GLN A 106 -15.87 -2.15 13.17
CA GLN A 106 -16.11 -3.36 12.40
C GLN A 106 -14.84 -4.25 12.36
N PRO A 107 -14.97 -5.59 12.42
CA PRO A 107 -13.83 -6.50 12.33
C PRO A 107 -12.93 -6.25 11.12
N ARG A 108 -13.54 -5.94 9.96
CA ARG A 108 -12.83 -5.59 8.73
C ARG A 108 -11.93 -4.36 8.90
N THR A 109 -12.37 -3.35 9.65
CA THR A 109 -11.58 -2.15 9.96
C THR A 109 -10.39 -2.50 10.84
N LYS A 110 -10.58 -3.37 11.84
CA LYS A 110 -9.49 -3.83 12.73
C LYS A 110 -8.44 -4.61 11.95
N GLU A 111 -8.87 -5.51 11.07
CA GLU A 111 -7.97 -6.28 10.21
C GLU A 111 -7.19 -5.38 9.25
N ALA A 112 -7.86 -4.40 8.63
CA ALA A 112 -7.21 -3.48 7.71
C ALA A 112 -6.19 -2.57 8.43
N ILE A 113 -6.52 -2.07 9.63
CA ILE A 113 -5.57 -1.34 10.48
C ILE A 113 -4.36 -2.23 10.81
N ARG A 114 -4.58 -3.50 11.17
CA ARG A 114 -3.50 -4.44 11.47
C ARG A 114 -2.60 -4.68 10.24
N GLU A 115 -3.18 -5.01 9.09
CA GLU A 115 -2.44 -5.24 7.85
C GLU A 115 -1.60 -4.01 7.46
N ALA A 116 -2.17 -2.82 7.65
CA ALA A 116 -1.48 -1.59 7.35
C ALA A 116 -0.33 -1.30 8.34
N VAL A 117 -0.51 -1.57 9.64
CA VAL A 117 0.57 -1.49 10.64
C VAL A 117 1.71 -2.48 10.32
N GLU A 118 1.39 -3.71 9.91
CA GLU A 118 2.39 -4.70 9.49
C GLU A 118 3.20 -4.26 8.25
N LYS A 119 2.62 -3.38 7.42
CA LYS A 119 3.24 -2.84 6.21
C LYS A 119 3.76 -1.42 6.41
N ALA A 120 3.78 -0.91 7.64
CA ALA A 120 4.12 0.47 7.94
C ALA A 120 5.53 0.85 7.47
N HIS A 121 6.49 -0.07 7.44
CA HIS A 121 7.85 0.18 6.94
C HIS A 121 7.93 0.60 5.47
N TYR A 122 6.84 0.52 4.71
CA TYR A 122 6.75 1.01 3.34
C TYR A 122 6.03 2.37 3.19
N PHE A 123 5.46 2.90 4.26
CA PHE A 123 4.81 4.21 4.27
C PHE A 123 5.79 5.32 4.66
N SER A 124 5.40 6.57 4.44
CA SER A 124 6.17 7.72 4.94
C SER A 124 6.16 7.71 6.47
N MET A 125 7.22 8.24 7.09
CA MET A 125 7.32 8.33 8.55
C MET A 125 6.11 8.99 9.19
N GLU A 126 5.62 10.09 8.59
CA GLU A 126 4.44 10.81 9.05
C GLU A 126 3.17 9.93 9.02
N LEU A 127 2.98 9.15 7.95
CA LEU A 127 1.84 8.22 7.85
C LEU A 127 1.97 7.07 8.86
N CYS A 128 3.18 6.56 9.09
CA CYS A 128 3.42 5.55 10.12
C CYS A 128 3.03 6.04 11.52
N GLU A 129 3.42 7.27 11.87
CA GLU A 129 3.06 7.88 13.15
C GLU A 129 1.54 8.03 13.28
N GLN A 130 0.86 8.47 12.22
CA GLN A 130 -0.60 8.60 12.24
C GLN A 130 -1.31 7.24 12.33
N MET A 131 -0.82 6.22 11.64
CA MET A 131 -1.37 4.87 11.73
C MET A 131 -1.16 4.25 13.11
N ALA A 132 -0.01 4.51 13.76
CA ALA A 132 0.21 4.09 15.14
C ALA A 132 -0.76 4.79 16.11
N LYS A 133 -0.96 6.11 15.96
CA LYS A 133 -1.96 6.86 16.75
C LYS A 133 -3.36 6.32 16.52
N LEU A 134 -3.75 6.09 15.27
CA LEU A 134 -5.06 5.54 14.90
C LEU A 134 -5.28 4.17 15.54
N SER A 135 -4.29 3.28 15.49
CA SER A 135 -4.36 1.94 16.10
C SER A 135 -4.58 2.01 17.62
N VAL A 136 -3.84 2.88 18.32
CA VAL A 136 -3.99 3.07 19.77
C VAL A 136 -5.35 3.66 20.12
N GLN A 137 -5.81 4.67 19.38
CA GLN A 137 -7.11 5.29 19.63
C GLN A 137 -8.29 4.36 19.31
N ALA A 138 -8.18 3.56 18.24
CA ALA A 138 -9.16 2.54 17.89
C ALA A 138 -9.30 1.50 19.02
N ALA A 139 -8.18 1.00 19.54
CA ALA A 139 -8.18 0.06 20.66
C ALA A 139 -8.74 0.68 21.95
N ALA A 140 -8.44 1.95 22.23
CA ALA A 140 -8.99 2.67 23.38
C ALA A 140 -10.50 2.87 23.26
N TYR A 141 -10.99 3.18 22.06
CA TYR A 141 -12.40 3.37 21.77
C TYR A 141 -13.22 2.08 21.94
N ASP A 142 -12.73 0.95 21.39
CA ASP A 142 -13.37 -0.36 21.60
C ASP A 142 -13.46 -0.73 23.08
N ARG A 143 -12.37 -0.53 23.83
CA ARG A 143 -12.35 -0.78 25.28
C ARG A 143 -13.35 0.10 26.03
N LEU A 144 -13.47 1.37 25.65
CA LEU A 144 -14.43 2.30 26.24
C LEU A 144 -15.87 1.83 25.99
N ILE A 145 -16.19 1.42 24.76
CA ILE A 145 -17.48 0.85 24.39
C ILE A 145 -17.79 -0.37 25.26
N GLU A 146 -16.86 -1.33 25.33
CA GLU A 146 -17.04 -2.56 26.12
C GLU A 146 -17.19 -2.28 27.62
N GLN A 147 -16.40 -1.35 28.17
CA GLN A 147 -16.49 -0.97 29.58
C GLN A 147 -17.82 -0.28 29.89
N ASN A 148 -18.24 0.68 29.07
CA ASN A 148 -19.53 1.36 29.25
C ASN A 148 -20.72 0.39 29.09
N ALA A 149 -20.62 -0.57 28.19
CA ALA A 149 -21.62 -1.63 28.02
C ALA A 149 -21.72 -2.53 29.27
N ARG A 150 -20.57 -2.90 29.87
CA ARG A 150 -20.52 -3.76 31.08
C ARG A 150 -21.01 -3.06 32.34
N ILE A 151 -20.70 -1.77 32.50
CA ILE A 151 -21.07 -0.98 33.68
C ILE A 151 -22.57 -0.60 33.63
N GLY A 152 -23.16 -0.50 32.45
CA GLY A 152 -24.48 0.08 32.23
C GLY A 152 -25.60 -0.91 31.93
N ASN A 153 -25.96 -1.83 32.83
CA ASN A 153 -27.19 -2.63 32.64
C ASN A 153 -28.50 -1.81 32.74
N ASN A 154 -28.45 -0.55 33.21
CA ASN A 154 -29.61 0.33 33.40
C ASN A 154 -29.55 1.65 32.60
N ARG A 155 -28.64 1.80 31.62
CA ARG A 155 -28.54 3.02 30.81
C ARG A 155 -29.37 2.93 29.54
N THR A 156 -29.97 4.03 29.14
CA THR A 156 -30.60 4.13 27.82
C THR A 156 -29.53 4.21 26.72
N PRO A 157 -29.84 3.84 25.47
CA PRO A 157 -28.93 4.04 24.34
C PRO A 157 -28.40 5.48 24.28
N ASP A 158 -29.27 6.46 24.47
CA ASP A 158 -28.95 7.89 24.44
C ASP A 158 -27.89 8.30 25.47
N GLU A 159 -27.98 7.79 26.69
CA GLU A 159 -26.99 8.00 27.75
C GLU A 159 -25.64 7.34 27.41
N PHE A 160 -25.68 6.17 26.77
CA PHE A 160 -24.49 5.47 26.29
C PHE A 160 -23.74 6.28 25.22
N PHE A 161 -24.46 6.80 24.20
CA PHE A 161 -23.86 7.63 23.14
C PHE A 161 -23.23 8.91 23.68
N LYS A 162 -23.88 9.60 24.62
CA LYS A 162 -23.32 10.81 25.26
C LYS A 162 -21.98 10.52 25.95
N GLY A 163 -21.87 9.39 26.64
CA GLY A 163 -20.65 8.97 27.34
C GLY A 163 -19.45 8.69 26.43
N VAL A 164 -19.65 8.40 25.15
CA VAL A 164 -18.57 8.06 24.19
C VAL A 164 -18.35 9.10 23.10
N THR A 165 -19.15 10.17 23.07
CA THR A 165 -19.15 11.18 21.99
C THR A 165 -17.82 11.90 21.85
N ALA A 166 -17.18 12.30 22.96
CA ALA A 166 -15.90 13.02 22.91
C ALA A 166 -14.78 12.15 22.28
N THR A 167 -14.68 10.88 22.70
CA THR A 167 -13.71 9.93 22.15
C THR A 167 -14.02 9.59 20.70
N ARG A 168 -15.31 9.48 20.33
CA ARG A 168 -15.75 9.32 18.94
C ARG A 168 -15.24 10.47 18.06
N LEU A 169 -15.42 11.72 18.49
CA LEU A 169 -14.98 12.91 17.74
C LEU A 169 -13.46 12.94 17.55
N ALA A 170 -12.70 12.61 18.59
CA ALA A 170 -11.24 12.52 18.51
C ALA A 170 -10.80 11.43 17.51
N LEU A 171 -11.43 10.25 17.54
CA LEU A 171 -11.15 9.17 16.60
C LEU A 171 -11.52 9.56 15.15
N SER A 172 -12.65 10.25 14.94
CA SER A 172 -13.05 10.72 13.61
C SER A 172 -12.04 11.70 13.00
N ALA A 173 -11.48 12.61 13.80
CA ALA A 173 -10.44 13.53 13.34
C ALA A 173 -9.17 12.81 12.87
N VAL A 174 -8.69 11.81 13.61
CA VAL A 174 -7.51 11.02 13.24
C VAL A 174 -7.80 10.13 12.03
N LEU A 175 -9.03 9.60 11.91
CA LEU A 175 -9.48 8.85 10.74
C LEU A 175 -9.40 9.69 9.47
N ASP A 176 -9.92 10.92 9.49
CA ASP A 176 -9.91 11.83 8.35
C ASP A 176 -8.50 12.25 7.94
N GLU A 177 -7.62 12.51 8.91
CA GLU A 177 -6.21 12.81 8.62
C GLU A 177 -5.50 11.62 7.98
N THR A 178 -5.66 10.42 8.55
CA THR A 178 -5.07 9.18 8.01
C THR A 178 -5.55 8.89 6.60
N ARG A 179 -6.86 9.08 6.34
CA ARG A 179 -7.47 8.95 5.02
C ARG A 179 -6.79 9.82 3.98
N LYS A 180 -6.63 11.12 4.27
CA LYS A 180 -6.00 12.08 3.36
C LYS A 180 -4.57 11.68 3.01
N MET A 181 -3.81 11.18 3.99
CA MET A 181 -2.44 10.74 3.77
C MET A 181 -2.35 9.45 2.95
N LEU A 182 -3.31 8.54 3.10
CA LEU A 182 -3.36 7.29 2.33
C LEU A 182 -3.62 7.51 0.83
N GLN A 183 -4.31 8.59 0.44
CA GLN A 183 -4.62 8.88 -0.96
C GLN A 183 -3.39 8.90 -1.88
N ALA A 184 -2.22 9.28 -1.37
CA ALA A 184 -0.98 9.29 -2.14
C ALA A 184 -0.53 7.89 -2.60
N TYR A 185 -0.98 6.84 -1.93
CA TYR A 185 -0.61 5.45 -2.18
C TYR A 185 -1.65 4.70 -3.01
N LEU A 186 -2.83 5.29 -3.22
CA LEU A 186 -3.93 4.68 -3.96
C LEU A 186 -3.87 5.03 -5.44
N PRO A 187 -4.36 4.14 -6.32
CA PRO A 187 -4.62 4.51 -7.71
C PRO A 187 -5.65 5.66 -7.76
N LYS A 188 -5.38 6.65 -8.62
CA LYS A 188 -6.28 7.79 -8.89
C LYS A 188 -7.43 7.40 -9.81
#